data_AF-A0A8S0TPG0-F1
#
_entry.id   AF-A0A8S0TPG0-F1
#
_cell.length_a   1.000
_cell.length_b   1.000
_cell.length_c   1.000
_cell.angle_alpha   90.00
_cell.angle_beta   90.00
_cell.angle_gamma   90.00
#
_symmetry.space_group_name_H-M   'P 1'
#
loop_
_entity.id
_entity.type
_entity.pdbx_description
1 polymer ?
#
loop_
_entity_poly.entity_id
_entity_poly.type
_entity_poly.pdbx_seq_one_letter_code
_entity_poly.pdbx_strand_id
1 'polypeptide(L)'
;MAFSVSSNLIQFPKIPTRYAPMNKFFKGDSIRFPGLSHQFPRLPTLSPPNNVRVKCAASSAAGSSSSNNDSNPYEILGVNALEGFDMVKAAYTKKRKDAERRGDDAAAARLEKAYDKIMMSQLMKRKKGETFGSFKVSKDVKYADKQPIVPWGPRFTKSDVKDIRINMAISAVFTAWIFIKRSAEYKPLQFLAFVFVYRIFEKLKAFEPSASSTVSEDGEDDGRMLRMGKRLLRSLALVFSCIAFASLGYTGLLNVIEFSVGYVPIFLYNNQELLITASTALFLYVLASYYR
;
A
#
# COMPACT_ATOMS: atom_id res chain seq x y z
N MET A 1 15.24 -67.79 -11.09
CA MET A 1 14.76 -68.16 -12.44
C MET A 1 13.55 -67.30 -12.78
N ALA A 2 13.52 -66.87 -14.04
CA ALA A 2 12.54 -66.11 -14.82
C ALA A 2 11.09 -65.87 -14.33
N PHE A 3 10.70 -64.59 -14.46
CA PHE A 3 9.49 -63.99 -15.07
C PHE A 3 8.10 -64.62 -14.96
N SER A 4 7.12 -63.79 -14.54
CA SER A 4 6.04 -63.26 -15.41
C SER A 4 5.06 -62.39 -14.61
N VAL A 5 4.87 -61.13 -15.00
CA VAL A 5 3.81 -60.24 -14.49
C VAL A 5 2.78 -60.07 -15.60
N SER A 6 1.54 -60.44 -15.28
CA SER A 6 0.38 -60.44 -16.17
C SER A 6 -0.20 -59.03 -16.35
N SER A 7 -0.46 -58.66 -17.60
CA SER A 7 -1.11 -57.43 -18.03
C SER A 7 -2.58 -57.68 -18.38
N ASN A 8 -3.52 -56.99 -17.70
CA ASN A 8 -4.93 -56.85 -18.11
C ASN A 8 -5.34 -55.38 -17.91
N LEU A 9 -5.51 -54.55 -18.96
CA LEU A 9 -6.68 -54.38 -19.83
C LEU A 9 -7.95 -53.97 -19.07
N ILE A 10 -8.23 -52.65 -19.02
CA ILE A 10 -9.58 -52.12 -18.75
C ILE A 10 -9.92 -51.06 -19.80
N GLN A 11 -11.10 -51.28 -20.38
CA GLN A 11 -11.71 -50.66 -21.54
C GLN A 11 -12.13 -49.18 -21.35
N PHE A 12 -12.01 -48.41 -22.44
CA PHE A 12 -12.75 -47.16 -22.65
C PHE A 12 -14.15 -47.45 -23.23
N PRO A 13 -15.22 -46.78 -22.76
CA PRO A 13 -16.50 -46.83 -23.44
C PRO A 13 -16.52 -45.89 -24.65
N LYS A 14 -17.23 -46.35 -25.68
CA LYS A 14 -17.29 -45.83 -27.04
C LYS A 14 -18.72 -45.31 -27.30
N ILE A 15 -18.82 -44.38 -28.26
CA ILE A 15 -19.98 -43.96 -29.10
C ILE A 15 -21.08 -43.08 -28.39
N PRO A 16 -21.78 -42.12 -29.08
CA PRO A 16 -21.85 -41.95 -30.53
C PRO A 16 -21.67 -40.54 -31.14
N THR A 17 -21.06 -40.61 -32.33
CA THR A 17 -21.13 -39.67 -33.45
C THR A 17 -22.56 -39.36 -33.87
N ARG A 18 -22.90 -38.08 -33.98
CA ARG A 18 -24.03 -37.60 -34.78
C ARG A 18 -23.51 -36.55 -35.76
N TYR A 19 -23.28 -36.98 -36.99
CA TYR A 19 -23.10 -36.12 -38.16
C TYR A 19 -24.45 -35.82 -38.79
N ALA A 20 -24.72 -34.55 -39.13
CA ALA A 20 -25.49 -34.07 -40.29
C ALA A 20 -25.43 -32.53 -40.34
N PRO A 21 -25.73 -31.85 -41.46
CA PRO A 21 -24.88 -31.74 -42.66
C PRO A 21 -24.59 -30.26 -43.05
N MET A 22 -23.63 -30.09 -43.95
CA MET A 22 -23.31 -28.84 -44.66
C MET A 22 -24.47 -28.32 -45.53
N ASN A 23 -24.65 -26.99 -45.56
CA ASN A 23 -25.11 -26.11 -46.67
C ASN A 23 -25.40 -24.71 -46.07
N LYS A 24 -25.16 -23.53 -46.64
CA LYS A 24 -24.63 -23.03 -47.92
C LYS A 24 -24.24 -21.55 -47.73
N PHE A 25 -23.41 -21.06 -48.64
CA PHE A 25 -23.02 -19.67 -48.92
C PHE A 25 -24.14 -18.59 -48.84
N PHE A 26 -23.80 -17.44 -48.27
CA PHE A 26 -24.15 -16.07 -48.71
C PHE A 26 -22.97 -15.17 -48.29
N LYS A 27 -22.00 -14.90 -49.18
CA LYS A 27 -21.88 -13.70 -50.03
C LYS A 27 -22.17 -12.39 -49.27
N GLY A 28 -21.11 -11.61 -49.11
CA GLY A 28 -21.10 -10.40 -48.30
C GLY A 28 -21.87 -9.24 -48.92
N ASP A 29 -22.19 -8.28 -48.06
CA ASP A 29 -22.42 -6.91 -48.43
C ASP A 29 -21.81 -5.97 -47.39
N SER A 30 -21.02 -5.05 -47.91
CA SER A 30 -20.49 -3.89 -47.22
C SER A 30 -21.64 -2.91 -47.03
N ILE A 31 -21.96 -2.55 -45.78
CA ILE A 31 -22.80 -1.39 -45.52
C ILE A 31 -22.00 -0.38 -44.70
N ARG A 32 -21.55 0.68 -45.40
CA ARG A 32 -21.19 1.97 -44.80
C ARG A 32 -22.48 2.61 -44.30
N PHE A 33 -22.46 3.12 -43.06
CA PHE A 33 -23.40 4.15 -42.63
C PHE A 33 -22.65 5.45 -42.28
N PRO A 34 -23.24 6.61 -42.62
CA PRO A 34 -22.60 7.93 -42.54
C PRO A 34 -22.71 8.53 -41.14
N GLY A 35 -21.89 9.56 -40.90
CA GLY A 35 -21.72 10.20 -39.61
C GLY A 35 -22.95 10.89 -39.05
N LEU A 36 -22.97 10.95 -37.72
CA LEU A 36 -23.66 11.95 -36.93
C LEU A 36 -22.85 12.22 -35.66
N SER A 37 -22.30 13.43 -35.63
CA SER A 37 -21.86 14.17 -34.46
C SER A 37 -22.93 14.23 -33.37
N HIS A 38 -22.56 13.94 -32.12
CA HIS A 38 -22.67 14.82 -30.95
C HIS A 38 -22.66 14.02 -29.63
N GLN A 39 -21.81 14.51 -28.72
CA GLN A 39 -21.91 14.42 -27.26
C GLN A 39 -21.60 13.08 -26.57
N PHE A 40 -20.38 13.06 -26.02
CA PHE A 40 -19.97 12.17 -24.92
C PHE A 40 -20.91 12.33 -23.71
N PRO A 41 -21.42 11.24 -23.10
CA PRO A 41 -21.92 11.31 -21.74
C PRO A 41 -20.72 11.45 -20.79
N ARG A 42 -20.53 12.66 -20.26
CA ARG A 42 -19.62 12.92 -19.13
C ARG A 42 -20.13 12.14 -17.92
N LEU A 43 -19.27 11.33 -17.31
CA LEU A 43 -19.48 10.82 -15.97
C LEU A 43 -19.68 12.01 -15.00
N PRO A 44 -20.68 11.96 -14.09
CA PRO A 44 -20.86 13.01 -13.11
C PRO A 44 -19.68 13.01 -12.12
N THR A 45 -18.97 14.13 -12.10
CA THR A 45 -18.01 14.47 -11.06
C THR A 45 -18.74 14.61 -9.73
N LEU A 46 -18.36 13.80 -8.74
CA LEU A 46 -18.87 13.91 -7.38
C LEU A 46 -18.35 15.23 -6.77
N SER A 47 -19.19 16.26 -6.78
CA SER A 47 -18.96 17.50 -6.05
C SER A 47 -19.17 17.28 -4.55
N PRO A 48 -18.30 17.79 -3.66
CA PRO A 48 -18.55 17.75 -2.23
C PRO A 48 -19.79 18.60 -1.89
N PRO A 49 -20.65 18.17 -0.95
CA PRO A 49 -21.82 18.95 -0.58
C PRO A 49 -21.41 20.27 0.08
N ASN A 50 -21.98 21.36 -0.44
CA ASN A 50 -21.94 22.69 0.13
C ASN A 50 -22.49 22.68 1.56
N ASN A 51 -21.75 23.36 2.44
CA ASN A 51 -22.12 23.91 3.75
C ASN A 51 -23.62 23.99 4.05
N VAL A 52 -24.18 22.94 4.65
CA VAL A 52 -25.37 23.08 5.51
C VAL A 52 -24.86 23.45 6.90
N ARG A 53 -24.77 24.76 7.12
CA ARG A 53 -24.48 25.35 8.42
C ARG A 53 -25.68 25.09 9.34
N VAL A 54 -25.58 24.06 10.18
CA VAL A 54 -26.47 23.90 11.34
C VAL A 54 -26.18 25.06 12.29
N LYS A 55 -27.11 26.01 12.40
CA LYS A 55 -27.10 27.03 13.45
C LYS A 55 -27.54 26.35 14.75
N CYS A 56 -26.59 25.90 15.56
CA CYS A 56 -26.86 25.65 16.97
C CYS A 56 -27.07 27.00 17.65
N ALA A 57 -28.32 27.31 17.99
CA ALA A 57 -28.63 28.38 18.93
C ALA A 57 -28.18 27.91 20.32
N ALA A 58 -26.96 28.27 20.71
CA ALA A 58 -26.52 28.18 22.08
C ALA A 58 -27.03 29.43 22.81
N SER A 59 -28.01 29.24 23.69
CA SER A 59 -28.47 30.26 24.62
C SER A 59 -27.28 30.86 25.36
N SER A 60 -27.08 32.16 25.16
CA SER A 60 -26.07 32.94 25.88
C SER A 60 -26.44 33.00 27.36
N ALA A 61 -25.71 32.24 28.19
CA ALA A 61 -25.60 32.54 29.60
C ALA A 61 -24.56 33.66 29.76
N ALA A 62 -25.06 34.82 30.15
CA ALA A 62 -24.39 35.95 30.81
C ALA A 62 -22.85 36.03 30.76
N GLY A 63 -22.37 37.00 29.97
CA GLY A 63 -21.37 38.00 30.37
C GLY A 63 -20.05 37.54 30.99
N SER A 64 -18.98 37.54 30.19
CA SER A 64 -17.79 38.31 30.57
C SER A 64 -17.07 38.83 29.33
N SER A 65 -17.02 40.15 29.21
CA SER A 65 -16.21 40.88 28.25
C SER A 65 -14.73 40.66 28.58
N SER A 66 -14.09 39.67 27.96
CA SER A 66 -12.63 39.60 27.94
C SER A 66 -12.13 40.24 26.66
N SER A 67 -11.55 41.44 26.80
CA SER A 67 -10.83 42.14 25.75
C SER A 67 -9.83 41.17 25.11
N ASN A 68 -10.07 40.83 23.84
CA ASN A 68 -9.19 40.01 23.04
C ASN A 68 -7.96 40.87 22.67
N ASN A 69 -7.05 41.07 23.62
CA ASN A 69 -5.74 41.62 23.32
C ASN A 69 -4.95 40.51 22.64
N ASP A 70 -4.78 40.65 21.33
CA ASP A 70 -3.90 39.83 20.46
C ASP A 70 -2.40 40.03 20.80
N SER A 71 -2.08 40.31 22.06
CA SER A 71 -0.71 40.40 22.56
C SER A 71 0.00 39.05 22.39
N ASN A 72 1.22 39.11 21.88
CA ASN A 72 2.07 37.95 21.67
C ASN A 72 2.32 37.25 23.01
N PRO A 73 2.02 35.94 23.15
CA PRO A 73 2.13 35.27 24.44
C PRO A 73 3.57 35.24 24.99
N TYR A 74 4.57 35.34 24.11
CA TYR A 74 5.97 35.47 24.48
C TYR A 74 6.30 36.82 25.13
N GLU A 75 5.67 37.92 24.68
CA GLU A 75 5.84 39.26 25.24
C GLU A 75 5.18 39.40 26.62
N ILE A 76 4.03 38.76 26.83
CA ILE A 76 3.33 38.72 28.13
C ILE A 76 4.20 38.00 29.17
N LEU A 77 4.83 36.90 28.78
CA LEU A 77 5.76 36.15 29.61
C LEU A 77 7.15 36.81 29.72
N GLY A 78 7.48 37.74 28.81
CA GLY A 78 8.77 38.44 28.77
C GLY A 78 9.93 37.54 28.35
N VAL A 79 9.65 36.54 27.52
CA VAL A 79 10.62 35.55 27.02
C VAL A 79 10.70 35.65 25.51
N ASN A 80 11.87 35.39 24.95
CA ASN A 80 12.03 35.41 23.50
C ASN A 80 11.41 34.14 22.88
N ALA A 81 10.84 34.26 21.67
CA ALA A 81 10.27 33.12 20.95
C ALA A 81 11.31 32.04 20.57
N LEU A 82 12.60 32.39 20.65
CA LEU A 82 13.74 31.51 20.39
C LEU A 82 14.33 30.85 21.65
N GLU A 83 13.88 31.24 22.84
CA GLU A 83 14.38 30.68 24.10
C GLU A 83 13.74 29.33 24.45
N GLY A 84 14.51 28.49 25.13
CA GLY A 84 14.14 27.13 25.49
C GLY A 84 12.96 27.05 26.49
N PHE A 85 12.31 25.89 26.52
CA PHE A 85 11.15 25.60 27.37
C PHE A 85 11.38 25.90 28.86
N ASP A 86 12.59 25.68 29.35
CA ASP A 86 12.94 25.89 30.76
C ASP A 86 12.89 27.37 31.17
N MET A 87 13.25 28.29 30.26
CA MET A 87 13.12 29.73 30.50
C MET A 87 11.67 30.19 30.53
N VAL A 88 10.83 29.65 29.65
CA VAL A 88 9.39 29.95 29.63
C VAL A 88 8.73 29.53 30.95
N LYS A 89 9.11 28.35 31.47
CA LYS A 89 8.61 27.84 32.76
C LYS A 89 9.12 28.67 33.94
N ALA A 90 10.40 29.06 33.94
CA ALA A 90 10.98 29.91 34.96
C ALA A 90 10.36 31.33 34.98
N ALA A 91 10.15 31.94 33.81
CA ALA A 91 9.53 33.25 33.68
C ALA A 91 8.07 33.23 34.13
N TYR A 92 7.30 32.20 33.75
CA TYR A 92 5.93 32.02 34.20
C TYR A 92 5.83 31.90 35.72
N THR A 93 6.61 31.00 36.33
CA THR A 93 6.58 30.80 37.79
C THR A 93 7.00 32.03 38.57
N LYS A 94 7.96 32.81 38.06
CA LYS A 94 8.36 34.09 38.65
C LYS A 94 7.24 35.14 38.56
N LYS A 95 6.67 35.35 37.38
CA LYS A 95 5.60 36.35 37.18
C LYS A 95 4.30 35.99 37.89
N ARG A 96 3.97 34.70 38.00
CA ARG A 96 2.82 34.22 38.77
C ARG A 96 2.97 34.56 40.26
N LYS A 97 4.12 34.26 40.87
CA LYS A 97 4.40 34.60 42.26
C LYS A 97 4.36 36.11 42.52
N ASP A 98 4.80 36.91 41.56
CA ASP A 98 4.79 38.36 41.68
C ASP A 98 3.39 38.98 41.52
N ALA A 99 2.49 38.33 40.79
CA ALA A 99 1.07 38.70 40.68
C ALA A 99 0.28 38.27 41.93
N GLU A 100 0.57 37.08 42.46
CA GLU A 100 -0.02 36.58 43.73
C GLU A 100 0.37 37.48 44.92
N ARG A 101 1.62 37.95 44.98
CA ARG A 101 2.06 38.93 45.99
C ARG A 101 1.38 40.29 45.87
N ARG A 102 0.93 40.66 44.69
CA ARG A 102 0.21 41.93 44.41
C ARG A 102 -1.30 41.81 44.55
N GLY A 103 -1.85 40.59 44.58
CA GLY A 103 -3.30 40.35 44.60
C GLY A 103 -4.00 40.61 43.27
N ASP A 104 -3.26 40.63 42.15
CA ASP A 104 -3.79 40.96 40.83
C ASP A 104 -4.28 39.70 40.08
N ASP A 105 -5.45 39.18 40.44
CA ASP A 105 -6.03 37.96 39.85
C ASP A 105 -6.24 38.06 38.32
N ALA A 106 -6.58 39.26 37.84
CA ALA A 106 -6.76 39.51 36.41
C ALA A 106 -5.46 39.40 35.60
N ALA A 107 -4.31 39.72 36.21
CA ALA A 107 -3.00 39.57 35.58
C ALA A 107 -2.54 38.10 35.61
N ALA A 108 -2.83 37.38 36.68
CA ALA A 108 -2.58 35.95 36.79
C ALA A 108 -3.33 35.15 35.70
N ALA A 109 -4.61 35.43 35.49
CA ALA A 109 -5.41 34.79 34.44
C ALA A 109 -4.87 35.06 33.02
N ARG A 110 -4.26 36.22 32.77
CA ARG A 110 -3.60 36.54 31.48
C ARG A 110 -2.30 35.76 31.29
N LEU A 111 -1.52 35.58 32.36
CA LEU A 111 -0.29 34.77 32.34
C LEU A 111 -0.59 33.29 32.08
N GLU A 112 -1.64 32.74 32.70
CA GLU A 112 -2.10 31.37 32.48
C GLU A 112 -2.53 31.15 31.03
N LYS A 113 -3.38 32.03 30.49
CA LYS A 113 -3.80 31.97 29.07
C LYS A 113 -2.61 32.05 28.10
N ALA A 114 -1.61 32.89 28.39
CA ALA A 114 -0.41 33.02 27.56
C ALA A 114 0.45 31.74 27.60
N TYR A 115 0.64 31.17 28.79
CA TYR A 115 1.39 29.94 28.99
C TYR A 115 0.72 28.74 28.29
N ASP A 116 -0.60 28.59 28.42
CA ASP A 116 -1.37 27.54 27.75
C ASP A 116 -1.31 27.67 26.23
N LYS A 117 -1.36 28.90 25.70
CA LYS A 117 -1.23 29.16 24.26
C LYS A 117 0.15 28.76 23.74
N ILE A 118 1.23 29.04 24.49
CA ILE A 118 2.58 28.58 24.13
C ILE A 118 2.64 27.06 24.21
N MET A 119 2.09 26.44 25.25
CA MET A 119 2.08 24.99 25.42
C MET A 119 1.35 24.28 24.26
N MET A 120 0.17 24.78 23.89
CA MET A 120 -0.58 24.27 22.74
C MET A 120 0.15 24.49 21.43
N SER A 121 0.81 25.63 21.25
CA SER A 121 1.61 25.88 20.06
C SER A 121 2.78 24.89 19.94
N GLN A 122 3.40 24.50 21.05
CA GLN A 122 4.50 23.53 21.08
C GLN A 122 4.01 22.12 20.75
N LEU A 123 2.87 21.67 21.30
CA LEU A 123 2.28 20.38 20.93
C LEU A 123 1.87 20.33 19.46
N MET A 124 1.31 21.42 18.94
CA MET A 124 0.94 21.53 17.54
C MET A 124 2.16 21.55 16.61
N LYS A 125 3.25 22.22 17.00
CA LYS A 125 4.54 22.20 16.27
C LYS A 125 5.17 20.80 16.27
N ARG A 126 5.13 20.08 17.40
CA ARG A 126 5.55 18.66 17.49
C ARG A 126 4.71 17.76 16.58
N LYS A 127 3.38 17.89 16.61
CA LYS A 127 2.47 17.15 15.72
C LYS A 127 2.72 17.49 14.24
N LYS A 128 3.13 18.72 13.94
CA LYS A 128 3.48 19.18 12.59
C LYS A 128 4.89 18.81 12.15
N GLY A 129 5.76 18.31 13.04
CA GLY A 129 7.15 17.97 12.72
C GLY A 129 8.03 19.20 12.47
N GLU A 130 7.78 20.29 13.18
CA GLU A 130 8.63 21.49 13.17
C GLU A 130 9.45 21.49 14.47
N THR A 131 10.79 21.59 14.37
CA THR A 131 11.65 21.77 15.55
C THR A 131 11.64 23.24 15.98
N PHE A 132 12.19 23.54 17.17
CA PHE A 132 12.35 24.92 17.65
C PHE A 132 12.99 25.79 16.55
N GLY A 133 12.34 26.90 16.20
CA GLY A 133 12.80 27.80 15.14
C GLY A 133 12.46 27.35 13.71
N SER A 134 11.18 27.12 13.39
CA SER A 134 10.63 26.99 12.01
C SER A 134 11.35 26.02 11.05
N PHE A 135 12.30 25.21 11.54
CA PHE A 135 13.06 24.29 10.72
C PHE A 135 12.17 23.07 10.47
N LYS A 136 11.74 22.95 9.21
CA LYS A 136 10.83 21.91 8.78
C LYS A 136 11.60 20.60 8.68
N VAL A 137 11.28 19.64 9.53
CA VAL A 137 11.88 18.30 9.47
C VAL A 137 11.54 17.67 8.12
N SER A 138 12.51 17.01 7.49
CA SER A 138 12.31 16.32 6.22
C SER A 138 11.14 15.34 6.32
N LYS A 139 10.39 15.17 5.23
CA LYS A 139 9.16 14.36 5.21
C LYS A 139 9.44 12.92 5.67
N ASP A 140 10.61 12.39 5.33
CA ASP A 140 11.01 11.02 5.68
C ASP A 140 11.22 10.84 7.19
N VAL A 141 11.74 11.87 7.88
CA VAL A 141 11.91 11.85 9.35
C VAL A 141 10.57 12.16 10.05
N LYS A 142 9.75 13.06 9.51
CA LYS A 142 8.42 13.39 10.04
C LYS A 142 7.46 12.19 10.03
N TYR A 143 7.59 11.30 9.05
CA TYR A 143 6.73 10.13 8.89
C TYR A 143 7.43 8.81 9.25
N ALA A 144 8.67 8.84 9.74
CA ALA A 144 9.40 7.64 10.17
C ALA A 144 8.65 6.84 11.25
N ASP A 145 7.90 7.53 12.11
CA ASP A 145 7.16 6.92 13.21
C ASP A 145 5.70 6.55 12.85
N LYS A 146 5.29 6.75 11.58
CA LYS A 146 4.03 6.18 11.10
C LYS A 146 4.22 4.69 10.90
N GLN A 147 3.99 3.93 11.97
CA GLN A 147 3.95 2.49 11.91
C GLN A 147 2.87 2.03 10.91
N PRO A 148 3.12 0.95 10.15
CA PRO A 148 2.08 0.38 9.30
C PRO A 148 0.86 0.03 10.16
N ILE A 149 -0.35 0.27 9.63
CA ILE A 149 -1.63 -0.06 10.30
C ILE A 149 -1.66 -1.53 10.73
N VAL A 150 -0.94 -2.37 10.00
CA VAL A 150 -0.83 -3.80 10.26
C VAL A 150 0.64 -4.15 10.48
N PRO A 151 1.02 -4.65 11.68
CA PRO A 151 2.43 -4.89 12.02
C PRO A 151 3.09 -5.99 11.17
N TRP A 152 2.29 -6.87 10.55
CA TRP A 152 2.77 -7.99 9.71
C TRP A 152 2.65 -7.74 8.20
N GLY A 153 2.10 -6.61 7.77
CA GLY A 153 1.84 -6.33 6.35
C GLY A 153 3.08 -5.89 5.56
N PRO A 154 3.07 -6.00 4.22
CA PRO A 154 4.15 -5.50 3.37
C PRO A 154 4.40 -4.02 3.58
N ARG A 155 5.66 -3.62 3.77
CA ARG A 155 6.05 -2.21 3.95
C ARG A 155 6.46 -1.61 2.63
N PHE A 156 6.03 -0.37 2.37
CA PHE A 156 6.44 0.36 1.18
C PHE A 156 7.94 0.67 1.25
N THR A 157 8.71 0.08 0.34
CA THR A 157 10.13 0.37 0.14
C THR A 157 10.45 0.29 -1.35
N LYS A 158 10.70 1.46 -1.92
CA LYS A 158 11.03 1.61 -3.33
C LYS A 158 12.47 1.11 -3.54
N SER A 159 12.64 0.11 -4.41
CA SER A 159 13.97 -0.38 -4.81
C SER A 159 14.70 0.61 -5.71
N ASP A 160 15.99 0.36 -5.95
CA ASP A 160 16.78 1.18 -6.88
C ASP A 160 16.20 1.15 -8.30
N VAL A 161 16.42 2.22 -9.07
CA VAL A 161 15.90 2.36 -10.43
C VAL A 161 16.42 1.24 -11.35
N LYS A 162 17.66 0.76 -11.14
CA LYS A 162 18.20 -0.36 -11.90
C LYS A 162 17.43 -1.65 -11.60
N ASP A 163 17.19 -1.95 -10.33
CA ASP A 163 16.44 -3.14 -9.92
C ASP A 163 14.99 -3.11 -10.41
N ILE A 164 14.33 -1.94 -10.39
CA ILE A 164 12.98 -1.77 -10.94
C ILE A 164 12.96 -2.12 -12.44
N ARG A 165 13.95 -1.63 -13.20
CA ARG A 165 14.07 -1.92 -14.64
C ARG A 165 14.33 -3.41 -14.90
N ILE A 166 15.15 -4.05 -14.07
CA ILE A 166 15.41 -5.48 -14.20
C ILE A 166 14.14 -6.30 -13.91
N ASN A 167 13.42 -5.98 -12.84
CA ASN A 167 12.14 -6.65 -12.52
C ASN A 167 11.09 -6.43 -13.62
N MET A 168 11.06 -5.23 -14.21
CA MET A 168 10.22 -4.93 -15.38
C MET A 168 10.63 -5.78 -16.60
N ALA A 169 11.92 -5.89 -16.89
CA ALA A 169 12.41 -6.69 -18.01
C ALA A 169 12.06 -8.18 -17.83
N ILE A 170 12.27 -8.74 -16.64
CA ILE A 170 11.94 -10.13 -16.32
C ILE A 170 10.44 -10.38 -16.54
N SER A 171 9.58 -9.54 -15.95
CA SER A 171 8.13 -9.68 -16.11
C SER A 171 7.69 -9.54 -17.58
N ALA A 172 8.29 -8.61 -18.34
CA ALA A 172 8.00 -8.44 -19.76
C ALA A 172 8.44 -9.66 -20.59
N VAL A 173 9.62 -10.22 -20.35
CA VAL A 173 10.15 -11.39 -21.09
C VAL A 173 9.24 -12.61 -20.89
N PHE A 174 8.84 -12.92 -19.65
CA PHE A 174 7.95 -14.05 -19.39
C PHE A 174 6.52 -13.81 -19.91
N THR A 175 6.04 -12.57 -19.89
CA THR A 175 4.75 -12.21 -20.48
C THR A 175 4.77 -12.32 -22.00
N ALA A 176 5.85 -11.88 -22.65
CA ALA A 176 6.03 -12.03 -24.09
C ALA A 176 6.18 -13.51 -24.49
N TRP A 177 6.87 -14.30 -23.68
CA TRP A 177 7.02 -15.74 -23.89
C TRP A 177 5.67 -16.45 -23.99
N ILE A 178 4.79 -16.25 -23.00
CA ILE A 178 3.46 -16.88 -22.99
C ILE A 178 2.58 -16.33 -24.13
N PHE A 179 2.71 -15.04 -24.46
CA PHE A 179 1.96 -14.41 -25.55
C PHE A 179 2.30 -15.01 -26.92
N ILE A 180 3.59 -15.27 -27.19
CA ILE A 180 4.04 -15.84 -28.47
C ILE A 180 3.72 -17.34 -28.54
N LYS A 181 3.97 -18.09 -27.45
CA LYS A 181 3.81 -19.54 -27.47
C LYS A 181 2.37 -19.99 -27.36
N ARG A 182 1.47 -19.23 -26.71
CA ARG A 182 0.01 -19.42 -26.51
C ARG A 182 -0.47 -20.76 -25.94
N SER A 183 0.28 -21.83 -26.15
CA SER A 183 0.16 -23.19 -25.63
C SER A 183 1.44 -23.56 -24.88
N ALA A 184 1.95 -22.63 -24.06
CA ALA A 184 3.01 -22.98 -23.13
C ALA A 184 2.32 -23.45 -21.85
N GLU A 185 2.38 -24.76 -21.60
CA GLU A 185 2.15 -25.35 -20.27
C GLU A 185 2.73 -24.42 -19.19
N TYR A 186 2.21 -24.42 -17.96
CA TYR A 186 2.59 -23.56 -16.81
C TYR A 186 4.10 -23.42 -16.47
N LYS A 187 5.01 -23.97 -17.27
CA LYS A 187 6.46 -23.72 -17.34
C LYS A 187 6.88 -22.24 -17.23
N PRO A 188 6.36 -21.27 -18.03
CA PRO A 188 6.81 -19.88 -17.89
C PRO A 188 6.41 -19.30 -16.54
N LEU A 189 5.26 -19.70 -15.99
CA LEU A 189 4.82 -19.33 -14.64
C LEU A 189 5.76 -19.92 -13.57
N GLN A 190 6.18 -21.18 -13.73
CA GLN A 190 7.14 -21.82 -12.82
C GLN A 190 8.49 -21.10 -12.82
N PHE A 191 9.07 -20.84 -13.99
CA PHE A 191 10.35 -20.11 -14.09
C PHE A 191 10.25 -18.68 -13.57
N LEU A 192 9.16 -17.98 -13.88
CA LEU A 192 8.86 -16.66 -13.33
C LEU A 192 8.84 -16.70 -11.80
N ALA A 193 8.17 -17.69 -11.21
CA ALA A 193 8.11 -17.86 -9.77
C ALA A 193 9.51 -18.03 -9.16
N PHE A 194 10.35 -18.93 -9.71
CA PHE A 194 11.71 -19.12 -9.22
C PHE A 194 12.56 -17.85 -9.26
N VAL A 195 12.52 -17.12 -10.38
CA VAL A 195 13.28 -15.87 -10.54
C VAL A 195 12.83 -14.80 -9.55
N PHE A 196 11.51 -14.65 -9.34
CA PHE A 196 10.99 -13.66 -8.40
C PHE A 196 11.16 -14.06 -6.94
N VAL A 197 11.15 -15.36 -6.60
CA VAL A 197 11.54 -15.83 -5.26
C VAL A 197 12.96 -15.39 -4.95
N TYR A 198 13.90 -15.65 -5.86
CA TYR A 198 15.30 -15.24 -5.70
C TYR A 198 15.43 -13.72 -5.53
N ARG A 199 14.76 -12.93 -6.38
CA ARG A 199 14.81 -11.46 -6.33
C ARG A 199 14.25 -10.89 -5.03
N ILE A 200 13.10 -11.38 -4.58
CA ILE A 200 12.48 -10.93 -3.33
C ILE A 200 13.34 -11.34 -2.15
N PHE A 201 13.94 -12.54 -2.19
CA PHE A 201 14.86 -13.01 -1.16
C PHE A 201 16.13 -12.16 -1.06
N GLU A 202 16.77 -11.82 -2.18
CA GLU A 202 17.93 -10.91 -2.19
C GLU A 202 17.57 -9.53 -1.67
N LYS A 203 16.41 -9.00 -2.07
CA LYS A 203 15.88 -7.75 -1.54
C LYS A 203 15.71 -7.82 -0.03
N LEU A 204 15.12 -8.91 0.49
CA LEU A 204 14.94 -9.12 1.93
C LEU A 204 16.27 -9.26 2.68
N LYS A 205 17.31 -9.83 2.05
CA LYS A 205 18.67 -9.91 2.59
C LYS A 205 19.32 -8.52 2.75
N ALA A 206 19.12 -7.62 1.78
CA ALA A 206 19.78 -6.31 1.77
C ALA A 206 19.32 -5.36 2.88
N PHE A 207 18.11 -5.55 3.42
CA PHE A 207 17.53 -4.68 4.45
C PHE A 207 17.71 -5.20 5.88
N GLU A 208 18.64 -6.11 6.10
CA GLU A 208 19.01 -6.50 7.45
C GLU A 208 20.26 -5.72 7.89
N PRO A 209 20.30 -5.18 9.12
CA PRO A 209 21.55 -4.70 9.67
C PRO A 209 22.58 -5.82 9.59
N SER A 210 23.80 -5.51 9.14
CA SER A 210 24.95 -6.41 9.33
C SER A 210 24.89 -6.88 10.78
N ALA A 211 24.64 -8.16 11.00
CA ALA A 211 24.57 -8.70 12.34
C ALA A 211 25.83 -8.22 13.06
N SER A 212 25.67 -7.46 14.14
CA SER A 212 26.78 -7.19 15.04
C SER A 212 27.30 -8.57 15.39
N SER A 213 28.55 -8.85 15.03
CA SER A 213 29.24 -10.05 15.44
C SER A 213 29.48 -9.95 16.95
N THR A 214 28.43 -10.07 17.75
CA THR A 214 28.55 -10.60 19.10
C THR A 214 28.85 -12.07 18.91
N VAL A 215 30.13 -12.33 18.61
CA VAL A 215 30.75 -13.65 18.69
C VAL A 215 30.63 -14.04 20.16
N SER A 216 29.58 -14.80 20.46
CA SER A 216 29.55 -15.60 21.68
C SER A 216 30.47 -16.78 21.44
N GLU A 217 31.44 -16.97 22.32
CA GLU A 217 32.53 -17.96 22.23
C GLU A 217 32.05 -19.42 22.23
N ASP A 218 30.77 -19.68 22.51
CA ASP A 218 30.18 -21.01 22.57
C ASP A 218 28.88 -21.07 21.75
N GLY A 219 28.83 -21.95 20.75
CA GLY A 219 27.58 -22.45 20.15
C GLY A 219 27.13 -21.82 18.83
N GLU A 220 27.79 -22.24 17.75
CA GLU A 220 27.31 -22.51 16.39
C GLU A 220 26.30 -21.58 15.65
N ASP A 221 26.61 -21.45 14.36
CA ASP A 221 25.98 -20.72 13.26
C ASP A 221 24.52 -21.16 12.95
N ASP A 222 23.88 -21.95 13.81
CA ASP A 222 22.52 -22.51 13.64
C ASP A 222 21.46 -21.43 13.50
N GLY A 223 21.63 -20.33 14.25
CA GLY A 223 20.75 -19.18 14.15
C GLY A 223 20.79 -18.52 12.75
N ARG A 224 21.91 -18.60 12.04
CA ARG A 224 22.07 -18.00 10.71
C ARG A 224 21.29 -18.76 9.65
N MET A 225 21.33 -20.10 9.67
CA MET A 225 20.55 -20.94 8.75
C MET A 225 19.05 -20.80 9.00
N LEU A 226 18.60 -20.81 10.26
CA LEU A 226 17.19 -20.61 10.62
C LEU A 226 16.66 -19.22 10.21
N ARG A 227 17.48 -18.16 10.39
CA ARG A 227 17.14 -16.82 9.92
C ARG A 227 17.06 -16.73 8.40
N MET A 228 17.94 -17.43 7.68
CA MET A 228 17.92 -17.49 6.21
C MET A 228 16.71 -18.27 5.69
N GLY A 229 16.39 -19.42 6.30
CA GLY A 229 15.22 -20.23 5.99
C GLY A 229 13.92 -19.46 6.20
N LYS A 230 13.80 -18.71 7.31
CA LYS A 230 12.62 -17.86 7.57
C LYS A 230 12.41 -16.79 6.49
N ARG A 231 13.49 -16.24 5.92
CA ARG A 231 13.41 -15.26 4.82
C ARG A 231 12.97 -15.91 3.51
N LEU A 232 13.56 -17.06 3.20
CA LEU A 232 13.20 -17.84 2.03
C LEU A 232 11.72 -18.23 2.08
N LEU A 233 11.24 -18.68 3.24
CA LEU A 233 9.85 -19.06 3.43
C LEU A 233 8.89 -17.88 3.29
N ARG A 234 9.29 -16.68 3.74
CA ARG A 234 8.53 -15.44 3.47
C ARG A 234 8.48 -15.11 1.98
N SER A 235 9.61 -15.18 1.27
CA SER A 235 9.61 -14.92 -0.18
C SER A 235 8.80 -15.94 -0.96
N LEU A 236 8.88 -17.23 -0.59
CA LEU A 236 8.07 -18.29 -1.19
C LEU A 236 6.59 -18.06 -0.92
N ALA A 237 6.21 -17.85 0.35
CA ALA A 237 4.83 -17.59 0.73
C ALA A 237 4.26 -16.38 -0.02
N LEU A 238 5.03 -15.32 -0.20
CA LEU A 238 4.61 -14.12 -0.93
C LEU A 238 4.39 -14.42 -2.42
N VAL A 239 5.31 -15.13 -3.07
CA VAL A 239 5.16 -15.51 -4.50
C VAL A 239 3.99 -16.45 -4.72
N PHE A 240 3.83 -17.48 -3.88
CA PHE A 240 2.68 -18.37 -3.94
C PHE A 240 1.36 -17.65 -3.64
N SER A 241 1.36 -16.70 -2.71
CA SER A 241 0.17 -15.87 -2.45
C SER A 241 -0.20 -15.02 -3.65
N CYS A 242 0.79 -14.50 -4.38
CA CYS A 242 0.56 -13.74 -5.61
C CYS A 242 -0.07 -14.62 -6.71
N ILE A 243 0.45 -15.85 -6.89
CA ILE A 243 -0.11 -16.83 -7.83
C ILE A 243 -1.54 -17.21 -7.41
N ALA A 244 -1.75 -17.51 -6.13
CA ALA A 244 -3.07 -17.86 -5.61
C ALA A 244 -4.07 -16.72 -5.78
N PHE A 245 -3.66 -15.48 -5.50
CA PHE A 245 -4.49 -14.29 -5.69
C PHE A 245 -4.86 -14.06 -7.16
N ALA A 246 -3.91 -14.22 -8.08
CA ALA A 246 -4.17 -14.13 -9.51
C ALA A 246 -5.12 -15.24 -9.99
N SER A 247 -4.91 -16.48 -9.57
CA SER A 247 -5.75 -17.63 -9.91
C SER A 247 -7.17 -17.50 -9.34
N LEU A 248 -7.30 -17.12 -8.06
CA LEU A 248 -8.60 -16.87 -7.42
C LEU A 248 -9.30 -15.67 -8.04
N GLY A 249 -8.56 -14.61 -8.36
CA GLY A 249 -9.10 -13.43 -9.04
C GLY A 249 -9.61 -13.76 -10.44
N TYR A 250 -8.91 -14.62 -11.18
CA TYR A 250 -9.35 -15.10 -12.48
C TYR A 250 -10.64 -15.93 -12.37
N THR A 251 -10.68 -16.92 -11.47
CA THR A 251 -11.89 -17.74 -11.24
C THR A 251 -13.06 -16.90 -10.72
N GLY A 252 -12.80 -15.97 -9.79
CA GLY A 252 -13.81 -15.06 -9.26
C GLY A 252 -14.36 -14.14 -10.34
N LEU A 253 -13.51 -13.63 -11.23
CA LEU A 253 -13.93 -12.84 -12.38
C LEU A 253 -14.82 -13.65 -13.33
N LEU A 254 -14.46 -14.90 -13.61
CA LEU A 254 -15.30 -15.79 -14.43
C LEU A 254 -16.68 -16.00 -13.78
N ASN A 255 -16.72 -16.24 -12.47
CA ASN A 255 -17.97 -16.45 -11.74
C ASN A 255 -18.87 -15.20 -11.75
N VAL A 256 -18.28 -14.00 -11.64
CA VAL A 256 -19.02 -12.73 -11.76
C VAL A 256 -19.58 -12.53 -13.16
N ILE A 257 -18.81 -12.89 -14.20
CA ILE A 257 -19.26 -12.80 -15.60
C ILE A 257 -20.40 -13.80 -15.84
N GLU A 258 -20.27 -15.04 -15.36
CA GLU A 258 -21.31 -16.05 -15.47
C GLU A 258 -22.59 -15.61 -14.75
N PHE A 259 -22.47 -15.05 -13.55
CA PHE A 259 -23.61 -14.48 -12.82
C PHE A 259 -24.28 -13.31 -13.57
N SER A 260 -23.50 -12.48 -14.27
CA SER A 260 -24.03 -11.28 -14.93
C SER A 260 -24.58 -11.54 -16.34
N VAL A 261 -23.95 -12.44 -17.10
CA VAL A 261 -24.17 -12.64 -18.55
C VAL A 261 -24.77 -14.03 -18.84
N GLY A 262 -24.70 -14.98 -17.90
CA GLY A 262 -25.28 -16.32 -18.03
C GLY A 262 -24.45 -17.31 -18.86
N TYR A 263 -23.30 -16.89 -19.41
CA TYR A 263 -22.35 -17.77 -20.09
C TYR A 263 -20.91 -17.24 -19.98
N VAL A 264 -19.93 -18.15 -20.06
CA VAL A 264 -18.51 -17.80 -20.04
C VAL A 264 -17.98 -17.62 -21.48
N PRO A 265 -17.40 -16.45 -21.83
CA PRO A 265 -16.80 -16.24 -23.14
C PRO A 265 -15.65 -17.22 -23.43
N ILE A 266 -15.73 -17.91 -24.59
CA ILE A 266 -14.74 -18.92 -25.03
C ILE A 266 -13.31 -18.33 -25.10
N PHE A 267 -13.19 -17.04 -25.43
CA PHE A 267 -11.90 -16.36 -25.45
C PHE A 267 -11.20 -16.35 -24.09
N LEU A 268 -11.94 -16.14 -23.00
CA LEU A 268 -11.35 -16.10 -21.66
C LEU A 268 -10.81 -17.47 -21.29
N TYR A 269 -11.64 -18.51 -21.47
CA TYR A 269 -11.26 -19.89 -21.20
C TYR A 269 -9.99 -20.32 -21.97
N ASN A 270 -9.92 -19.99 -23.27
CA ASN A 270 -8.77 -20.34 -24.11
C ASN A 270 -7.48 -19.57 -23.75
N ASN A 271 -7.58 -18.43 -23.07
CA ASN A 271 -6.42 -17.60 -22.67
C ASN A 271 -6.17 -17.63 -21.16
N GLN A 272 -6.69 -18.63 -20.44
CA GLN A 272 -6.54 -18.76 -18.99
C GLN A 272 -5.07 -18.68 -18.54
N GLU A 273 -4.19 -19.47 -19.16
CA GLU A 273 -2.77 -19.52 -18.78
C GLU A 273 -2.07 -18.18 -18.99
N LEU A 274 -2.42 -17.48 -20.08
CA LEU A 274 -1.90 -16.16 -20.40
C LEU A 274 -2.36 -15.13 -19.37
N LEU A 275 -3.64 -15.11 -19.02
CA LEU A 275 -4.21 -14.14 -18.09
C LEU A 275 -3.67 -14.32 -16.67
N ILE A 276 -3.58 -15.56 -16.19
CA ILE A 276 -3.02 -15.87 -14.86
C ILE A 276 -1.53 -15.51 -14.83
N THR A 277 -0.77 -15.85 -15.87
CA THR A 277 0.67 -15.58 -15.90
C THR A 277 0.96 -14.08 -16.00
N ALA A 278 0.24 -13.34 -16.86
CA ALA A 278 0.43 -11.90 -17.03
C ALA A 278 0.03 -11.13 -15.76
N SER A 279 -1.09 -11.48 -15.13
CA SER A 279 -1.52 -10.85 -13.87
C SER A 279 -0.53 -11.15 -12.73
N THR A 280 -0.08 -12.40 -12.61
CA THR A 280 0.96 -12.78 -11.63
C THR A 280 2.26 -12.01 -11.86
N ALA A 281 2.72 -11.90 -13.12
CA ALA A 281 3.94 -11.16 -13.45
C ALA A 281 3.84 -9.67 -13.07
N LEU A 282 2.67 -9.05 -13.27
CA LEU A 282 2.41 -7.67 -12.87
C LEU A 282 2.46 -7.50 -11.35
N PHE A 283 1.76 -8.37 -10.61
CA PHE A 283 1.75 -8.31 -9.14
C PHE A 283 3.14 -8.56 -8.56
N LEU A 284 3.89 -9.54 -9.09
CA LEU A 284 5.26 -9.81 -8.69
C LEU A 284 6.20 -8.64 -8.98
N TYR A 285 6.07 -8.00 -10.14
CA TYR A 285 6.81 -6.77 -10.46
C TYR A 285 6.54 -5.66 -9.44
N VAL A 286 5.28 -5.42 -9.09
CA VAL A 286 4.89 -4.38 -8.12
C VAL A 286 5.44 -4.71 -6.74
N LEU A 287 5.27 -5.94 -6.26
CA LEU A 287 5.74 -6.38 -4.94
C LEU A 287 7.27 -6.31 -4.84
N ALA A 288 7.99 -6.85 -5.83
CA ALA A 288 9.45 -6.83 -5.84
C ALA A 288 10.01 -5.40 -5.93
N SER A 289 9.33 -4.49 -6.63
CA SER A 289 9.82 -3.12 -6.85
C SER A 289 9.49 -2.15 -5.70
N TYR A 290 8.29 -2.27 -5.11
CA TYR A 290 7.77 -1.24 -4.20
C TYR A 290 7.52 -1.72 -2.77
N TYR A 291 7.58 -3.03 -2.50
CA TYR A 291 7.22 -3.58 -1.19
C TYR A 291 8.32 -4.48 -0.60
N ARG A 292 8.30 -4.67 0.72
CA ARG A 292 9.13 -5.61 1.50
C ARG A 292 8.27 -6.35 2.50
#